data_AF-A0A7U9NEF4-F1
#
_entry.id   AF-A0A7U9NEF4-F1
#
_cell.length_a   1.000
_cell.length_b   1.000
_cell.length_c   1.000
_cell.angle_alpha   90.00
_cell.angle_beta   90.00
_cell.angle_gamma   90.00
#
_symmetry.space_group_name_H-M   'P 1'
#
loop_
_entity.id
_entity.type
_entity.pdbx_description
1 polymer ?
#
loop_
_entity_poly.entity_id
_entity_poly.type
_entity_poly.pdbx_seq_one_letter_code
_entity_poly.pdbx_strand_id
1 'polypeptide(L)' 'MECPFCKAEMIKGYLQCGTALWSTKKHKVSILPGKNEQYAFRVKLPMVSGNYIESDCCPKCKRLIIDTSAYENNLE' A
#
# COMPACT_ATOMS: atom_id res chain seq x y z
N MET A 1 8.93 -7.55 -10.67
CA MET A 1 9.49 -6.34 -11.34
C MET A 1 10.99 -6.22 -11.05
N GLU A 2 11.74 -5.30 -11.66
CA GLU A 2 13.12 -4.98 -11.24
C GLU A 2 13.11 -3.92 -10.13
N CYS A 3 13.94 -4.09 -9.09
CA CYS A 3 14.06 -3.13 -8.00
C CYS A 3 14.68 -1.81 -8.51
N PRO A 4 14.00 -0.66 -8.39
CA PRO A 4 14.50 0.60 -8.93
C PRO A 4 15.74 1.11 -8.16
N PHE A 5 16.00 0.59 -6.95
CA PHE A 5 17.10 1.04 -6.09
C PHE A 5 18.39 0.22 -6.23
N CYS A 6 18.29 -1.09 -6.42
CA CYS A 6 19.47 -1.98 -6.47
C CYS A 6 19.51 -2.91 -7.68
N LYS A 7 18.54 -2.77 -8.60
CA LYS A 7 18.46 -3.48 -9.89
C LYS A 7 18.33 -5.01 -9.77
N ALA A 8 18.07 -5.53 -8.58
CA ALA A 8 17.77 -6.94 -8.38
C ALA A 8 16.32 -7.27 -8.77
N GLU A 9 16.08 -8.48 -9.25
CA GLU A 9 14.74 -9.01 -9.44
C GLU A 9 13.94 -9.01 -8.13
N MET A 10 12.68 -8.58 -8.20
CA MET A 10 11.76 -8.53 -7.06
C MET A 10 10.79 -9.70 -7.08
N ILE A 11 10.44 -10.15 -5.88
CA ILE A 11 9.53 -11.26 -5.63
C ILE A 11 8.11 -10.71 -5.56
N LYS A 12 7.22 -11.19 -6.43
CA LYS A 12 5.79 -10.89 -6.35
C LYS A 12 5.16 -11.59 -5.15
N GLY A 13 4.26 -10.90 -4.46
CA GLY A 13 3.53 -11.44 -3.34
C GLY A 13 2.42 -10.51 -2.87
N TYR A 14 2.03 -10.68 -1.61
CA TYR A 14 0.90 -9.97 -1.02
C TYR A 14 1.26 -9.41 0.36
N LEU A 15 0.92 -8.15 0.60
CA LEU A 15 0.89 -7.58 1.95
C LEU A 15 -0.47 -7.89 2.58
N GLN A 16 -0.47 -8.75 3.61
CA GLN A 16 -1.67 -9.06 4.39
C GLN A 16 -1.87 -7.98 5.46
N CYS A 17 -3.01 -7.28 5.44
CA CYS A 17 -3.30 -6.20 6.40
C CYS A 17 -4.80 -6.06 6.61
N GLY A 18 -5.28 -5.74 7.83
CA GLY A 18 -6.72 -5.57 8.07
C GLY A 18 -7.29 -4.30 7.42
N THR A 19 -6.73 -3.15 7.74
CA THR A 19 -7.03 -1.88 7.07
C THR A 19 -5.72 -1.11 6.95
N ALA A 20 -5.45 -0.60 5.76
CA ALA A 20 -4.26 0.19 5.48
C ALA A 20 -4.66 1.55 4.92
N LEU A 21 -3.96 2.57 5.40
CA LEU A 21 -4.05 3.95 4.95
C LEU A 21 -2.64 4.42 4.64
N TRP A 22 -2.41 4.82 3.39
CA TRP A 22 -1.26 5.67 3.09
C TRP A 22 -1.72 7.13 3.11
N SER A 23 -1.05 7.96 3.90
CA SER A 23 -1.35 9.38 4.07
C SER A 23 -0.05 10.14 4.32
N THR A 24 0.01 11.38 3.83
CA THR A 24 1.12 12.31 4.13
C THR A 24 1.10 12.79 5.59
N LYS A 25 -0.01 12.55 6.30
CA LYS A 25 -0.17 12.86 7.73
C LYS A 25 -0.11 11.59 8.57
N LYS A 26 0.55 11.67 9.73
CA LYS A 26 0.54 10.59 10.71
C LYS A 26 -0.77 10.57 11.49
N HIS A 27 -1.52 9.48 11.37
CA HIS A 27 -2.71 9.22 12.17
C HIS A 27 -2.34 8.52 13.48
N LYS A 28 -2.78 9.07 14.62
CA LYS A 28 -2.47 8.52 15.96
C LYS A 28 -3.60 7.68 16.58
N VAL A 29 -4.84 7.92 16.18
CA VAL A 29 -6.04 7.37 16.84
C VAL A 29 -6.91 6.56 15.89
N SER A 30 -6.99 6.96 14.63
CA SER A 30 -7.85 6.32 13.64
C SER A 30 -7.24 6.40 12.26
N ILE A 31 -7.35 5.31 11.51
CA ILE A 31 -7.07 5.21 10.08
C ILE A 31 -8.23 5.71 9.22
N LEU A 32 -9.20 6.41 9.83
CA LEU A 32 -10.24 7.10 9.10
C LEU A 32 -9.67 8.36 8.44
N PRO A 33 -9.92 8.52 7.14
CA PRO A 33 -9.50 9.69 6.40
C PRO A 33 -10.20 10.98 6.89
N GLY A 34 -9.45 12.07 7.09
CA GLY A 34 -10.00 13.42 7.25
C GLY A 34 -10.51 14.01 5.93
N LYS A 35 -11.41 15.01 5.99
CA LYS A 35 -12.04 15.61 4.79
C LYS A 35 -11.08 16.22 3.75
N ASN A 36 -9.88 16.61 4.18
CA ASN A 36 -8.92 17.38 3.34
C ASN A 36 -7.62 16.61 3.07
N GLU A 37 -7.58 15.32 3.36
CA GLU A 37 -6.38 14.54 3.15
C GLU A 37 -6.43 13.85 1.78
N GLN A 38 -5.28 13.83 1.12
CA GLN A 38 -5.07 13.18 -0.16
C GLN A 38 -4.46 11.79 0.08
N TYR A 39 -5.03 10.78 -0.55
CA TYR A 39 -4.73 9.37 -0.35
C TYR A 39 -4.47 8.70 -1.68
N ALA A 40 -3.34 8.00 -1.76
CA ALA A 40 -3.04 7.08 -2.84
C ALA A 40 -3.75 5.72 -2.66
N PHE A 41 -4.11 5.38 -1.42
CA PHE A 41 -4.33 3.99 -1.08
C PHE A 41 -5.19 3.79 0.17
N ARG A 42 -6.38 3.21 -0.03
CA ARG A 42 -7.25 2.72 1.05
C ARG A 42 -7.78 1.34 0.69
N VAL A 43 -7.42 0.34 1.48
CA VAL A 43 -8.05 -0.98 1.36
C VAL A 43 -9.38 -0.94 2.11
N LYS A 44 -10.50 -1.20 1.42
CA LYS A 44 -11.84 -1.30 2.02
C LYS A 44 -11.84 -2.35 3.11
N LEU A 45 -12.63 -2.23 4.17
CA LEU A 45 -12.84 -3.31 5.15
C LEU A 45 -13.67 -4.44 4.50
N PRO A 46 -13.11 -5.61 4.19
CA PRO A 46 -13.89 -6.78 3.81
C PRO A 46 -14.64 -7.25 5.05
N MET A 47 -15.95 -7.48 4.91
CA MET A 47 -16.74 -8.05 6.00
C MET A 47 -16.43 -9.53 6.26
N VAL A 48 -15.76 -10.21 5.31
CA VAL A 48 -15.73 -11.69 5.27
C VAL A 48 -14.38 -12.32 4.91
N SER A 49 -13.35 -11.55 4.56
CA SER A 49 -12.04 -12.06 4.15
C SER A 49 -10.90 -11.19 4.68
N GLY A 50 -9.67 -11.72 4.72
CA GLY A 50 -8.49 -10.90 4.96
C GLY A 50 -8.25 -9.96 3.77
N ASN A 51 -7.86 -8.72 4.06
CA ASN A 51 -7.43 -7.78 3.04
C ASN A 51 -5.99 -8.07 2.64
N TYR A 52 -5.74 -8.00 1.34
CA TYR A 52 -4.40 -8.13 0.79
C TYR A 52 -4.15 -7.11 -0.30
N ILE A 53 -2.86 -6.83 -0.52
CA ILE A 53 -2.39 -5.85 -1.49
C ILE A 53 -1.30 -6.52 -2.29
N GLU A 54 -1.47 -6.58 -3.61
CA GLU A 54 -0.40 -7.03 -4.49
C GLU A 54 0.82 -6.13 -4.33
N SER A 55 1.99 -6.76 -4.18
CA SER A 55 3.24 -6.05 -3.95
C SER A 55 4.43 -6.83 -4.48
N ASP A 56 5.50 -6.10 -4.78
CA ASP A 56 6.79 -6.66 -5.12
C ASP A 56 7.76 -6.38 -3.96
N CYS A 57 8.43 -7.43 -3.46
CA CYS A 57 9.44 -7.34 -2.40
C CYS A 57 10.84 -7.54 -2.96
N CYS A 58 11.73 -6.58 -2.73
CA CYS A 58 13.14 -6.75 -3.08
C CYS A 58 13.88 -7.54 -1.98
N PRO A 59 14.43 -8.73 -2.27
CA PRO A 59 15.10 -9.55 -1.25
C PRO A 59 16.41 -8.94 -0.75
N LYS A 60 17.07 -8.08 -1.55
CA LYS A 60 18.32 -7.41 -1.16
C LYS A 60 18.07 -6.16 -0.31
N CYS A 61 17.22 -5.25 -0.80
CA CYS A 61 16.96 -3.99 -0.12
C CYS A 61 15.89 -4.08 0.98
N LYS A 62 15.12 -5.16 1.02
CA LYS A 62 13.95 -5.35 1.90
C LYS A 62 12.88 -4.26 1.71
N ARG A 63 12.86 -3.62 0.55
CA ARG A 63 11.85 -2.61 0.16
C ARG A 63 10.68 -3.30 -0.52
N LEU A 64 9.48 -2.85 -0.17
CA LEU A 64 8.23 -3.23 -0.82
C LEU A 64 7.81 -2.11 -1.77
N ILE A 65 7.32 -2.47 -2.95
CA ILE A 65 6.66 -1.57 -3.89
C ILE A 65 5.22 -2.05 -4.03
N ILE A 66 4.30 -1.11 -3.88
CA ILE A 66 2.87 -1.31 -4.10
C ILE A 66 2.50 -0.40 -5.26
N ASP A 67 2.10 -0.98 -6.38
CA ASP A 67 1.54 -0.22 -7.49
C ASP A 67 0.07 0.08 -7.18
N THR A 68 -0.23 1.37 -6.98
CA THR A 68 -1.58 1.82 -6.62
C THR A 68 -2.41 2.27 -7.82
N SER A 69 -1.92 2.11 -9.05
CA SER A 69 -2.62 2.57 -10.28
C SER A 69 -4.01 1.96 -10.46
N ALA A 70 -4.25 0.76 -9.91
CA ALA A 70 -5.53 0.07 -9.95
C ALA A 70 -6.49 0.42 -8.77
N TYR A 71 -6.07 1.28 -7.84
CA TYR A 71 -6.86 1.62 -6.65
C TYR A 71 -7.41 3.04 -6.71
N GLU A 72 -8.61 3.23 -6.15
CA GLU A 72 -9.19 4.55 -5.95
C GLU A 72 -8.22 5.43 -5.15
N ASN A 73 -7.86 6.58 -5.72
CA ASN A 73 -7.05 7.59 -5.10
C ASN A 73 -7.59 8.99 -5.42
N ASN A 74 -7.33 9.94 -4.53
CA ASN A 74 -7.64 11.37 -4.70
C ASN A 74 -6.35 12.21 -4.75
N LEU A 75 -5.31 11.63 -5.35
CA LEU A 75 -4.10 12.34 -5.75
C LEU A 75 -4.35 12.91 -7.14
N GLU A 76 -4.65 14.21 -7.21
CA GLU A 76 -4.58 14.95 -8.48
C GLU A 76 -3.13 15.12 -8.94
#